data_AF-A0AAN0YK53-F1
#
_entry.id   AF-A0AAN0YK53-F1
#
_cell.length_a   1.000
_cell.length_b   1.000
_cell.length_c   1.000
_cell.angle_alpha   90.00
_cell.angle_beta   90.00
_cell.angle_gamma   90.00
#
_symmetry.space_group_name_H-M   'P 1'
#
loop_
_entity.id
_entity.type
_entity.pdbx_description
1 polymer ?
#
loop_
_entity_poly.entity_id
_entity_poly.type
_entity_poly.pdbx_seq_one_letter_code
_entity_poly.pdbx_strand_id
1 'polypeptide(L)'
;MSVSLSQSQIENIERIAGYQTVDLVVRDKLSSPYSQAIYDQVIKLIDQLEQIDLLLDEALDTSFVRESGRSKLSYGAHVRHLKSEGTRLLMELTHILDISIRYNKYNPSPSVNRVSPTVSYW
;
A
#
# COMPACT_ATOMS: atom_id res chain seq x y z
N MET A 1 -5.39 -25.04 -9.75
CA MET A 1 -4.15 -25.14 -8.94
C MET A 1 -4.22 -24.04 -7.90
N SER A 2 -4.07 -24.39 -6.63
CA SER A 2 -4.00 -23.42 -5.53
C SER A 2 -2.54 -23.09 -5.23
N VAL A 3 -2.24 -21.81 -5.04
CA VAL A 3 -0.88 -21.32 -4.76
C VAL A 3 -0.92 -20.55 -3.44
N SER A 4 0.13 -20.73 -2.63
CA SER A 4 0.32 -20.04 -1.37
C SER A 4 1.38 -18.96 -1.51
N LEU A 5 1.21 -17.86 -0.77
CA LEU A 5 2.24 -16.82 -0.67
C LEU A 5 3.46 -17.36 0.09
N SER A 6 4.66 -16.96 -0.32
CA SER A 6 5.88 -17.24 0.43
C SER A 6 5.93 -16.41 1.71
N GLN A 7 6.71 -16.85 2.69
CA GLN A 7 6.85 -16.11 3.94
C GLN A 7 7.35 -14.66 3.72
N SER A 8 8.28 -14.44 2.78
CA SER A 8 8.75 -13.11 2.44
C SER A 8 7.67 -12.21 1.83
N GLN A 9 6.75 -12.78 1.05
CA GLN A 9 5.61 -12.03 0.48
C GLN A 9 4.62 -11.63 1.57
N ILE A 10 4.34 -12.53 2.51
CA ILE A 10 3.48 -12.25 3.67
C ILE A 10 4.05 -11.11 4.50
N GLU A 11 5.35 -11.17 4.82
CA GLU A 11 6.03 -10.11 5.58
C GLU A 11 6.02 -8.77 4.84
N ASN A 12 6.17 -8.76 3.50
CA ASN A 12 6.08 -7.53 2.72
C ASN A 12 4.65 -6.94 2.75
N ILE A 13 3.62 -7.78 2.62
CA ILE A 13 2.21 -7.35 2.68
C ILE A 13 1.89 -6.80 4.08
N GLU A 14 2.32 -7.46 5.15
CA GLU A 14 2.14 -6.98 6.53
C GLU A 14 2.77 -5.60 6.71
N ARG A 15 4.00 -5.41 6.21
CA ARG A 15 4.71 -4.12 6.25
C ARG A 15 3.97 -3.04 5.45
N ILE A 16 3.52 -3.35 4.25
CA ILE A 16 2.80 -2.42 3.36
C ILE A 16 1.45 -2.00 3.97
N ALA A 17 0.73 -2.93 4.61
CA ALA A 17 -0.55 -2.66 5.29
C ALA A 17 -0.39 -2.02 6.68
N GLY A 18 0.84 -1.84 7.15
CA GLY A 18 1.16 -1.11 8.37
C GLY A 18 1.12 -1.94 9.66
N TYR A 19 1.24 -3.27 9.56
CA TYR A 19 1.37 -4.14 10.72
C TYR A 19 2.80 -4.08 11.25
N GLN A 20 2.98 -3.53 12.46
CA GLN A 20 4.28 -3.49 13.15
C GLN A 20 4.58 -4.78 13.92
N THR A 21 3.54 -5.54 14.24
CA THR A 21 3.59 -6.84 14.93
C THR A 21 2.79 -7.85 14.15
N VAL A 22 3.25 -9.11 14.18
CA VAL A 22 2.55 -10.23 13.53
C VAL A 22 1.13 -10.32 14.08
N ASP A 23 0.14 -10.10 13.21
CA ASP A 23 -1.26 -10.30 13.53
C ASP A 23 -1.65 -11.71 13.08
N LEU A 24 -1.86 -12.61 14.04
CA LEU A 24 -2.09 -14.03 13.77
C LEU A 24 -3.31 -14.25 12.86
N VAL A 25 -4.33 -13.39 12.94
CA VAL A 25 -5.53 -13.48 12.09
C VAL A 25 -5.19 -13.14 10.64
N VAL A 26 -4.38 -12.10 10.44
CA VAL A 26 -3.93 -11.68 9.10
C VAL A 26 -3.00 -12.73 8.50
N ARG A 27 -2.08 -13.27 9.30
CA ARG A 27 -1.14 -14.29 8.84
C ARG A 27 -1.84 -15.58 8.46
N ASP A 28 -2.88 -16.00 9.18
CA ASP A 28 -3.70 -17.16 8.84
C ASP A 28 -4.43 -16.96 7.49
N LYS A 29 -5.00 -15.77 7.27
CA LYS A 29 -5.60 -15.41 5.97
C LYS A 29 -4.56 -15.43 4.84
N LEU A 30 -3.41 -14.80 5.03
CA LEU A 30 -2.34 -14.72 4.03
C LEU A 30 -1.66 -16.08 3.74
N SER A 31 -1.73 -17.01 4.70
CA SER A 31 -1.20 -18.38 4.54
C SER A 31 -2.21 -19.33 3.89
N SER A 32 -3.46 -18.87 3.69
CA SER A 32 -4.49 -19.68 3.04
C SER A 32 -4.18 -19.87 1.55
N PRO A 33 -4.59 -21.01 0.96
CA PRO A 33 -4.40 -21.26 -0.47
C PRO A 33 -5.25 -20.31 -1.31
N TYR A 34 -4.63 -19.59 -2.24
CA TYR A 34 -5.29 -18.71 -3.19
C TYR A 34 -5.44 -19.37 -4.57
N SER A 35 -6.37 -18.85 -5.37
CA SER A 35 -6.39 -19.16 -6.80
C SER A 35 -5.20 -18.51 -7.50
N GLN A 36 -4.72 -19.11 -8.59
CA GLN A 36 -3.63 -18.52 -9.40
C GLN A 36 -3.93 -17.08 -9.81
N ALA A 37 -5.18 -16.78 -10.19
CA ALA A 37 -5.60 -15.45 -10.61
C ALA A 37 -5.46 -14.40 -9.47
N ILE A 38 -5.83 -14.77 -8.24
CA ILE A 38 -5.67 -13.90 -7.07
C ILE A 38 -4.19 -13.70 -6.77
N TYR A 39 -3.40 -14.78 -6.80
CA TYR A 39 -1.96 -14.71 -6.59
C TYR A 39 -1.28 -13.75 -7.58
N ASP A 40 -1.53 -13.92 -8.89
CA ASP A 40 -0.94 -13.07 -9.93
C ASP A 40 -1.35 -11.61 -9.78
N GLN A 41 -2.61 -11.35 -9.39
CA GLN A 41 -3.10 -9.99 -9.14
C GLN A 41 -2.42 -9.36 -7.91
N VAL A 42 -2.24 -10.12 -6.83
CA VAL A 42 -1.56 -9.65 -5.61
C VAL A 42 -0.11 -9.28 -5.90
N ILE A 43 0.63 -10.12 -6.63
CA ILE A 43 2.01 -9.83 -7.02
C ILE A 43 2.06 -8.56 -7.88
N LYS A 44 1.19 -8.44 -8.87
CA LYS A 44 1.11 -7.24 -9.71
C LYS A 44 0.84 -5.96 -8.89
N LEU A 45 -0.06 -6.03 -7.91
CA LEU A 45 -0.35 -4.88 -7.05
C LEU A 45 0.84 -4.50 -6.17
N ILE A 46 1.59 -5.49 -5.66
CA ILE A 46 2.83 -5.24 -4.91
C ILE A 46 3.87 -4.55 -5.80
N ASP A 47 4.09 -5.04 -7.02
CA ASP A 47 5.02 -4.43 -7.98
C ASP A 47 4.62 -2.98 -8.30
N GLN A 48 3.33 -2.71 -8.49
CA GLN A 48 2.83 -1.36 -8.75
C GLN A 48 3.00 -0.44 -7.54
N LEU A 49 2.84 -0.94 -6.31
CA LEU A 49 3.08 -0.18 -5.09
C LEU A 49 4.57 0.17 -4.92
N GLU A 50 5.46 -0.77 -5.23
CA GLU A 50 6.91 -0.52 -5.23
C GLU A 50 7.30 0.51 -6.29
N GLN A 51 6.69 0.48 -7.47
CA GLN A 51 6.90 1.52 -8.49
C GLN A 51 6.45 2.90 -8.01
N ILE A 52 5.32 3.01 -7.31
CA ILE A 52 4.89 4.29 -6.74
C ILE A 52 5.87 4.81 -5.69
N ASP A 53 6.44 3.93 -4.87
CA ASP A 53 7.46 4.31 -3.90
C ASP A 53 8.71 4.87 -4.60
N LEU A 54 9.19 4.21 -5.66
CA LEU A 54 10.33 4.70 -6.46
C LEU A 54 10.04 6.07 -7.09
N LEU A 55 8.84 6.28 -7.63
CA LEU A 55 8.44 7.56 -8.22
C LEU A 55 8.31 8.68 -7.16
N LEU A 56 7.93 8.32 -5.92
CA LEU A 56 7.90 9.27 -4.81
C LEU A 56 9.31 9.65 -4.37
N ASP A 57 10.24 8.70 -4.30
CA ASP A 57 11.65 8.97 -3.99
C ASP A 57 12.31 9.84 -5.07
N GLU A 58 12.07 9.56 -6.36
CA GLU A 58 12.54 10.39 -7.46
C GLU A 58 11.95 11.82 -7.39
N ALA A 59 10.67 11.95 -7.04
CA ALA A 59 10.05 13.26 -6.86
C ALA A 59 10.67 14.05 -5.69
N LEU A 60 11.15 13.37 -4.65
CA LEU A 60 11.88 14.00 -3.54
C LEU A 60 13.26 14.46 -3.99
N ASP A 61 14.04 13.60 -4.64
CA ASP A 61 15.39 13.92 -5.11
C ASP A 61 15.40 15.09 -6.10
N THR A 62 14.48 15.06 -7.07
CA THR A 62 14.33 16.13 -8.07
C THR A 62 13.91 17.46 -7.45
N SER A 63 13.07 17.43 -6.39
CA SER A 63 12.67 18.64 -5.66
C SER A 63 13.85 19.30 -4.93
N PHE A 64 14.72 18.50 -4.32
CA PHE A 64 15.91 18.97 -3.59
C PHE A 64 16.90 19.69 -4.52
N VAL A 65 17.16 19.11 -5.70
CA VAL A 65 18.07 19.69 -6.70
C VAL A 65 17.56 21.04 -7.22
N ARG A 66 16.24 21.20 -7.34
CA ARG A 66 15.64 22.41 -7.95
C ARG A 66 15.54 23.61 -7.01
N GLU A 67 15.39 23.39 -5.70
CA GLU A 67 15.44 24.49 -4.71
C GLU A 67 16.82 25.17 -4.67
N SER A 68 17.89 24.45 -5.03
CA SER A 68 19.23 25.04 -5.22
C SER A 68 19.32 26.02 -6.40
N GLY A 69 18.35 26.02 -7.33
CA GLY A 69 18.38 26.74 -8.61
C GLY A 69 17.52 28.02 -8.70
N ARG A 70 17.02 28.56 -7.58
CA ARG A 70 16.17 29.79 -7.53
C ARG A 70 14.83 29.76 -8.29
N SER A 71 14.41 28.61 -8.84
CA SER A 71 13.09 28.44 -9.48
C SER A 71 12.34 27.25 -8.87
N LYS A 72 11.26 27.52 -8.13
CA LYS A 72 10.46 26.49 -7.45
C LYS A 72 9.44 25.90 -8.42
N LEU A 73 9.70 24.71 -9.00
CA LEU A 73 8.59 23.90 -9.53
C LEU A 73 7.88 23.24 -8.36
N SER A 74 6.56 23.40 -8.31
CA SER A 74 5.73 22.72 -7.34
C SER A 74 5.44 21.30 -7.81
N TYR A 75 6.16 20.31 -7.26
CA TYR A 75 5.89 18.89 -7.44
C TYR A 75 4.72 18.40 -6.58
N GLY A 76 4.10 19.27 -5.77
CA GLY A 76 3.05 18.90 -4.83
C GLY A 76 1.84 18.24 -5.48
N ALA A 77 1.45 18.67 -6.69
CA ALA A 77 0.34 18.05 -7.43
C ALA A 77 0.70 16.62 -7.89
N HIS A 78 1.92 16.41 -8.38
CA HIS A 78 2.42 15.09 -8.80
C HIS A 78 2.53 14.13 -7.62
N VAL A 79 3.15 14.57 -6.51
CA VAL A 79 3.26 13.78 -5.27
C VAL A 79 1.88 13.43 -4.70
N ARG A 80 0.92 14.37 -4.76
CA ARG A 80 -0.47 14.11 -4.32
C ARG A 80 -1.16 13.05 -5.19
N HIS A 81 -0.95 13.10 -6.51
CA HIS A 81 -1.50 12.10 -7.42
C HIS A 81 -0.89 10.71 -7.14
N LEU A 82 0.43 10.61 -7.03
CA LEU A 82 1.13 9.35 -6.69
C LEU A 82 0.64 8.77 -5.37
N LYS A 83 0.47 9.60 -4.33
CA LYS A 83 -0.09 9.18 -3.04
C LYS A 83 -1.54 8.70 -3.13
N SER A 84 -2.35 9.33 -3.97
CA SER A 84 -3.73 8.91 -4.22
C SER A 84 -3.78 7.54 -4.91
N GLU A 85 -2.93 7.33 -5.93
CA GLU A 85 -2.81 6.04 -6.61
C GLU A 85 -2.29 4.95 -5.66
N GLY A 86 -1.27 5.25 -4.85
CA GLY A 86 -0.75 4.31 -3.85
C GLY A 86 -1.81 3.91 -2.82
N THR A 87 -2.63 4.87 -2.38
CA THR A 87 -3.78 4.60 -1.51
C THR A 87 -4.82 3.70 -2.18
N ARG A 88 -5.11 3.94 -3.47
CA ARG A 88 -6.06 3.13 -4.24
C ARG A 88 -5.58 1.68 -4.38
N LEU A 89 -4.33 1.48 -4.77
CA LEU A 89 -3.73 0.14 -4.90
C LEU A 89 -3.65 -0.59 -3.56
N LEU A 90 -3.34 0.12 -2.47
CA LEU A 90 -3.34 -0.46 -1.13
C LEU A 90 -4.74 -0.93 -0.71
N MET A 91 -5.78 -0.13 -0.98
CA MET A 91 -7.16 -0.52 -0.73
C MET A 91 -7.60 -1.72 -1.58
N GLU A 92 -7.18 -1.77 -2.86
CA GLU A 92 -7.46 -2.91 -3.73
C GLU A 92 -6.78 -4.19 -3.22
N LEU A 93 -5.51 -4.11 -2.85
CA LEU A 93 -4.73 -5.23 -2.28
C LEU A 93 -5.41 -5.80 -1.03
N THR A 94 -5.81 -4.91 -0.12
CA THR A 94 -6.45 -5.31 1.14
C THR A 94 -7.85 -5.86 0.96
N HIS A 95 -8.60 -5.36 -0.04
CA HIS A 95 -9.90 -5.92 -0.41
C HIS A 95 -9.77 -7.34 -0.98
N ILE A 96 -8.81 -7.58 -1.87
CA ILE A 96 -8.58 -8.90 -2.48
C ILE A 96 -8.15 -9.93 -1.43
N LEU A 97 -7.29 -9.51 -0.49
CA LEU A 97 -6.77 -10.37 0.56
C LEU A 97 -7.69 -10.46 1.79
N ASP A 98 -8.77 -9.69 1.82
CA ASP A 98 -9.70 -9.56 2.96
C ASP A 98 -8.97 -9.26 4.28
N ILE A 99 -8.00 -8.35 4.23
CA ILE A 99 -7.21 -7.89 5.38
C ILE A 99 -7.54 -6.43 5.69
N SER A 100 -7.39 -6.02 6.95
CA SER A 100 -7.55 -4.62 7.33
C SER A 100 -6.28 -3.82 7.08
N ILE A 101 -6.38 -2.54 6.74
CA ILE A 101 -5.22 -1.61 6.73
C ILE A 101 -5.06 -1.04 8.14
N ARG A 102 -3.89 -1.22 8.76
CA ARG A 102 -3.57 -0.58 10.05
C ARG A 102 -3.01 0.82 9.88
N TYR A 103 -2.18 1.02 8.86
CA TYR A 103 -1.61 2.33 8.56
C TYR A 103 -1.41 2.49 7.06
N ASN A 104 -1.93 3.59 6.50
CA ASN A 104 -1.72 3.95 5.11
C ASN A 104 -0.59 4.99 4.99
N LYS A 105 0.59 4.55 4.55
CA LYS A 105 1.77 5.41 4.37
C LYS A 105 1.57 6.54 3.34
N TYR A 106 0.67 6.36 2.38
CA TYR A 106 0.40 7.34 1.34
C TYR A 106 -0.57 8.44 1.78
N ASN A 107 -1.37 8.18 2.82
CA ASN A 107 -2.27 9.15 3.42
C ASN A 107 -2.12 9.16 4.94
N PRO A 108 -1.05 9.78 5.48
CA PRO A 108 -0.76 9.81 6.91
C PRO A 108 -1.70 10.76 7.69
N SER A 109 -2.89 11.09 7.16
CA SER A 109 -3.79 12.03 7.82
C SER A 109 -4.17 11.51 9.21
N PRO A 110 -3.93 12.28 10.29
CA PRO A 110 -4.30 11.88 11.65
C PRO A 110 -5.81 11.70 11.83
N SER A 111 -6.62 12.14 10.87
CA SER A 111 -8.07 11.95 10.85
C SER A 111 -8.53 10.55 10.37
N VAL A 112 -7.68 9.77 9.70
CA VAL A 112 -8.05 8.47 9.10
C VAL A 112 -7.75 7.28 10.02
N ASN A 113 -6.94 7.46 11.07
CA ASN A 113 -6.76 6.46 12.15
C ASN A 113 -7.99 6.32 13.07
N ARG A 114 -9.12 6.95 12.73
CA ARG A 114 -10.44 6.68 13.31
C ARG A 114 -11.27 5.91 12.29
N VAL A 115 -10.92 4.65 12.03
CA VAL A 115 -11.90 3.75 11.42
C VAL A 115 -12.93 3.42 12.49
N SER A 116 -13.96 4.27 12.56
CA SER A 116 -15.23 3.95 13.20
C SER A 116 -15.78 2.64 12.60
N PRO A 117 -16.44 1.77 13.39
CA PRO A 117 -17.03 0.56 12.88
C PRO A 117 -18.26 0.94 12.06
N THR A 118 -18.16 0.93 10.74
CA THR A 118 -19.35 1.00 9.89
C THR A 118 -20.02 -0.37 9.94
N VAL A 119 -21.00 -0.49 10.84
CA VAL A 119 -22.03 -1.52 10.81
C VAL A 119 -22.80 -1.34 9.50
N SER A 120 -22.72 -2.31 8.61
CA SER A 120 -23.62 -2.39 7.45
C SER A 120 -24.88 -3.15 7.89
N TYR A 121 -26.00 -2.44 7.98
CA TYR A 121 -27.33 -3.03 7.83
C TYR A 121 -27.68 -2.94 6.35
N TRP A 122 -27.73 -4.06 5.63
CA TRP A 122 -28.67 -4.40 4.55
C TRP A 122 -28.58 -5.91 4.31
#